data_AF-A0A0H2LX95-F1
#
_entry.id   AF-A0A0H2LX95-F1
#
_cell.length_a   1.000
_cell.length_b   1.000
_cell.length_c   1.000
_cell.angle_alpha   90.00
_cell.angle_beta   90.00
_cell.angle_gamma   90.00
#
_symmetry.space_group_name_H-M   'P 1'
#
loop_
_entity.id
_entity.type
_entity.pdbx_description
1 polymer ?
#
loop_
_entity_poly.entity_id
_entity_poly.type
_entity_poly.pdbx_seq_one_letter_code
_entity_poly.pdbx_strand_id
1 'polypeptide(L)'
;MSYKSTSAWIAACVAVALLAGCGGGGGGGGGGGLAGFPLPVAGPVTLSGTATYESVPNPSGTLAYANAAPKPVRGAMVEVLNAATSAQLATATTDDTGAYAVSVPANTMIAVRVKAQLVRSGPGASWDVTVRDNTRSGGLYTMQSPAFSSGAVALVRDLYAPSGWGGSSYTEDRVAAPFAILDTVYTAMQKVASVAPATAFPVLRVFWSPNNAPSSGSIAAGQIGTTFFVDRGGNGREIYVLGKEDVDTDEYDTSVIAHEWGHYYQSSFSRDDSMGGDHSQSQRTDRRLAFSEGWGNAWSGIALGRRNYVDSAGAQQASARESINIDLSAGAATVPGWYRETSIQSIFWNLNQQVGFKPIHDTLTGFQFRSGAAVTSIHPFSAAFNATAPGSAPALAALLGGQSINATDNDPFGGAETNDGGIPVTIPMYRVATVGGAVTQTCVSNDAGTGNKLGNFSYVRFSAPANRSYQIVVNGGPPGSNPDFDIFRGGLIARTGNTVSLSAGEYVLAVTDLSSLDACFNVYVSIQ
;
A
#
# COMPACT_ATOMS: atom_id res chain seq x y z
N MET A 1 23.19 -18.69 -17.62
CA MET A 1 22.85 -19.64 -18.71
C MET A 1 21.41 -19.38 -19.12
N SER A 2 21.21 -18.94 -20.35
CA SER A 2 19.96 -18.38 -20.86
C SER A 2 19.30 -19.39 -21.79
N TYR A 3 18.02 -19.68 -21.59
CA TYR A 3 17.16 -20.23 -22.63
C TYR A 3 15.90 -19.38 -22.68
N LYS A 4 15.81 -18.55 -23.72
CA LYS A 4 14.60 -17.84 -24.15
C LYS A 4 13.89 -18.73 -25.18
N SER A 5 12.64 -19.06 -24.93
CA SER A 5 11.72 -19.56 -25.95
C SER A 5 10.61 -18.53 -26.17
N THR A 6 10.53 -18.03 -27.39
CA THR A 6 9.50 -17.15 -27.91
C THR A 6 8.40 -18.00 -28.55
N SER A 7 7.14 -17.76 -28.20
CA SER A 7 5.99 -18.36 -28.89
C SER A 7 5.07 -17.25 -29.36
N ALA A 8 5.04 -17.02 -30.67
CA ALA A 8 4.12 -16.12 -31.35
C ALA A 8 2.77 -16.82 -31.55
N TRP A 9 1.68 -16.14 -31.19
CA TRP A 9 0.31 -16.60 -31.45
C TRP A 9 -0.20 -16.00 -32.77
N ILE A 10 -0.47 -16.86 -33.75
CA ILE A 10 -1.13 -16.54 -35.01
C ILE A 10 -2.65 -16.63 -34.80
N ALA A 11 -3.36 -15.53 -35.04
CA ALA A 11 -4.81 -15.48 -35.08
C ALA A 11 -5.31 -15.95 -36.45
N ALA A 12 -6.16 -16.98 -36.48
CA ALA A 12 -6.84 -17.43 -37.69
C ALA A 12 -8.35 -17.11 -37.60
N CYS A 13 -8.80 -16.19 -38.44
CA CYS A 13 -10.22 -15.91 -38.68
C CYS A 13 -10.81 -17.01 -39.57
N VAL A 14 -11.88 -17.66 -39.12
CA VAL A 14 -12.66 -18.59 -39.95
C VAL A 14 -13.96 -17.91 -40.38
N ALA A 15 -14.08 -17.64 -41.67
CA ALA A 15 -15.30 -17.23 -42.35
C ALA A 15 -16.08 -18.49 -42.78
N VAL A 16 -17.36 -18.58 -42.42
CA VAL A 16 -18.26 -19.66 -42.86
C VAL A 16 -19.05 -19.18 -44.07
N ALA A 17 -18.84 -19.83 -45.20
CA ALA A 17 -19.58 -19.62 -46.44
C ALA A 17 -20.86 -20.47 -46.46
N LEU A 18 -21.98 -19.83 -46.81
CA LEU A 18 -23.26 -20.46 -47.10
C LEU A 18 -23.23 -21.13 -48.48
N LEU A 19 -23.67 -22.39 -48.56
CA LEU A 19 -23.98 -23.07 -49.82
C LEU A 19 -25.43 -23.55 -49.77
N ALA A 20 -26.22 -23.02 -50.70
CA ALA A 20 -27.57 -23.45 -51.01
C ALA A 20 -27.52 -24.73 -51.86
N GLY A 21 -28.37 -25.70 -51.53
CA GLY A 21 -28.63 -26.88 -52.35
C GLY A 21 -30.14 -27.08 -52.50
N CYS A 22 -30.63 -27.02 -53.74
CA CYS A 22 -31.99 -27.40 -54.14
C CYS A 22 -32.06 -28.89 -54.52
N GLY A 23 -33.23 -29.49 -54.29
CA GLY A 23 -33.67 -30.80 -54.78
C GLY A 23 -34.16 -31.66 -53.60
N GLY A 24 -35.39 -32.16 -53.50
CA GLY A 24 -36.49 -32.32 -54.45
C GLY A 24 -37.03 -33.76 -54.30
N GLY A 25 -38.31 -33.93 -53.91
CA GLY A 25 -39.07 -35.17 -54.17
C GLY A 25 -39.72 -35.89 -52.98
N GLY A 26 -41.00 -35.58 -52.72
CA GLY A 26 -42.13 -36.54 -52.75
C GLY A 26 -42.33 -37.59 -51.65
N GLY A 27 -43.54 -37.61 -51.05
CA GLY A 27 -44.14 -38.83 -50.48
C GLY A 27 -44.95 -38.60 -49.20
N GLY A 28 -46.28 -38.54 -49.31
CA GLY A 28 -47.20 -38.26 -48.21
C GLY A 28 -47.39 -39.39 -47.19
N GLY A 29 -47.88 -39.00 -46.01
CA GLY A 29 -48.38 -39.87 -44.95
C GLY A 29 -49.03 -39.03 -43.87
N GLY A 30 -50.36 -38.93 -43.90
CA GLY A 30 -51.16 -38.19 -42.93
C GLY A 30 -51.08 -38.82 -41.54
N GLY A 31 -50.87 -37.96 -40.54
CA GLY A 31 -50.98 -38.28 -39.13
C GLY A 31 -51.03 -36.98 -38.36
N GLY A 32 -52.25 -36.56 -37.98
CA GLY A 32 -52.48 -35.36 -37.18
C GLY A 32 -51.77 -35.48 -35.83
N GLY A 33 -50.62 -34.84 -35.71
CA GLY A 33 -49.94 -34.56 -34.46
C GLY A 33 -49.90 -33.05 -34.28
N LEU A 34 -50.48 -32.59 -33.19
CA LEU A 34 -50.60 -31.18 -32.81
C LEU A 34 -49.28 -30.44 -33.05
N ALA A 35 -49.33 -29.33 -33.77
CA ALA A 35 -48.21 -28.41 -33.92
C ALA A 35 -47.76 -27.97 -32.51
N GLY A 36 -46.67 -28.55 -32.03
CA GLY A 36 -45.96 -28.04 -30.87
C GLY A 36 -45.40 -26.68 -31.26
N PHE A 37 -46.09 -25.61 -30.89
CA PHE A 37 -45.49 -24.28 -30.86
C PHE A 37 -44.16 -24.42 -30.09
N PRO A 38 -43.00 -23.98 -30.63
CA PRO A 38 -41.80 -23.94 -29.83
C PRO A 38 -42.12 -23.08 -28.61
N LEU A 39 -41.99 -23.67 -27.41
CA LEU A 39 -42.11 -22.90 -26.18
C LEU A 39 -41.17 -21.70 -26.33
N PRO A 40 -41.64 -20.47 -26.13
CA PRO A 40 -40.78 -19.30 -26.27
C PRO A 40 -39.61 -19.51 -25.31
N VAL A 41 -38.40 -19.63 -25.85
CA VAL A 41 -37.18 -19.62 -25.05
C VAL A 41 -37.17 -18.26 -24.37
N ALA A 42 -37.39 -18.26 -23.05
CA ALA A 42 -37.40 -17.03 -22.29
C ALA A 42 -36.05 -16.32 -22.50
N GLY A 43 -36.10 -15.08 -22.98
CA GLY A 43 -34.90 -14.27 -23.19
C GLY A 43 -34.16 -13.99 -21.88
N PRO A 44 -32.91 -13.54 -21.94
CA PRO A 44 -32.17 -13.16 -20.74
C PRO A 44 -32.94 -12.16 -19.87
N VAL A 45 -32.81 -12.31 -18.56
CA VAL A 45 -33.49 -11.48 -17.55
C VAL A 45 -32.48 -10.56 -16.89
N THR A 46 -32.88 -9.31 -16.62
CA THR A 46 -32.06 -8.39 -15.83
C THR A 46 -32.15 -8.73 -14.35
N LEU A 47 -31.01 -9.07 -13.76
CA LEU A 47 -30.82 -9.17 -12.33
C LEU A 47 -30.12 -7.90 -11.84
N SER A 48 -30.68 -7.23 -10.84
CA SER A 48 -30.04 -6.11 -10.17
C SER A 48 -30.02 -6.30 -8.66
N GLY A 49 -29.33 -5.42 -7.95
CA GLY A 49 -29.35 -5.37 -6.50
C GLY A 49 -28.31 -4.42 -5.95
N THR A 50 -28.22 -4.39 -4.64
CA THR A 50 -27.20 -3.65 -3.90
C THR A 50 -26.39 -4.59 -3.02
N ALA A 51 -25.07 -4.38 -3.00
CA ALA A 51 -24.16 -5.06 -2.11
C ALA A 51 -23.74 -4.08 -1.01
N THR A 52 -23.96 -4.47 0.23
CA THR A 52 -23.63 -3.66 1.41
C THR A 52 -22.88 -4.47 2.46
N TYR A 53 -22.13 -3.79 3.31
CA TYR A 53 -21.48 -4.38 4.48
C TYR A 53 -21.78 -3.57 5.72
N GLU A 54 -21.82 -4.22 6.88
CA GLU A 54 -21.94 -3.55 8.16
C GLU A 54 -20.62 -2.85 8.51
N SER A 55 -20.60 -1.52 8.44
CA SER A 55 -19.44 -0.72 8.84
C SER A 55 -19.53 -0.41 10.32
N VAL A 56 -18.47 -0.73 11.07
CA VAL A 56 -18.31 -0.29 12.46
C VAL A 56 -17.40 0.93 12.50
N PRO A 57 -17.84 2.09 13.00
CA PRO A 57 -16.98 3.28 13.07
C PRO A 57 -15.92 3.18 14.18
N ASN A 58 -14.72 3.68 13.89
CA ASN A 58 -13.71 4.04 14.91
C ASN A 58 -13.52 5.57 14.93
N PRO A 59 -14.23 6.32 15.79
CA PRO A 59 -14.08 7.78 15.84
C PRO A 59 -12.83 8.23 16.61
N SER A 60 -12.38 7.48 17.62
CA SER A 60 -11.45 7.98 18.64
C SER A 60 -10.54 6.92 19.27
N GLY A 61 -10.26 5.83 18.55
CA GLY A 61 -9.44 4.72 19.00
C GLY A 61 -10.25 3.46 19.27
N THR A 62 -11.51 3.56 19.70
CA THR A 62 -12.35 2.39 20.02
C THR A 62 -13.44 2.15 18.98
N LEU A 63 -13.80 0.89 18.75
CA LEU A 63 -14.90 0.54 17.86
C LEU A 63 -16.26 0.88 18.49
N ALA A 64 -17.09 1.60 17.74
CA ALA A 64 -18.42 2.03 18.16
C ALA A 64 -19.51 1.11 17.57
N TYR A 65 -19.61 -0.13 18.04
CA TYR A 65 -20.59 -1.12 17.53
C TYR A 65 -22.05 -0.66 17.58
N ALA A 66 -22.43 0.16 18.57
CA ALA A 66 -23.78 0.73 18.65
C ALA A 66 -24.11 1.68 17.47
N ASN A 67 -23.09 2.17 16.76
CA ASN A 67 -23.21 3.04 15.59
C ASN A 67 -22.92 2.28 14.29
N ALA A 68 -22.93 0.94 14.32
CA ALA A 68 -22.78 0.14 13.12
C ALA A 68 -23.90 0.46 12.13
N ALA A 69 -23.54 0.58 10.85
CA ALA A 69 -24.48 0.92 9.80
C ALA A 69 -24.09 0.30 8.45
N PRO A 70 -25.06 -0.04 7.58
CA PRO A 70 -24.74 -0.52 6.25
C PRO A 70 -24.04 0.56 5.41
N LYS A 71 -22.94 0.17 4.76
CA LYS A 71 -22.25 0.96 3.73
C LYS A 71 -22.18 0.18 2.41
N PRO A 72 -22.11 0.87 1.26
CA PRO A 72 -22.00 0.20 -0.03
C PRO A 72 -20.67 -0.54 -0.17
N VAL A 73 -20.71 -1.74 -0.74
CA VAL A 73 -19.49 -2.40 -1.23
C VAL A 73 -19.16 -1.78 -2.58
N ARG A 74 -18.17 -0.88 -2.65
CA ARG A 74 -17.87 -0.08 -3.86
C ARG A 74 -16.86 -0.77 -4.78
N GLY A 75 -17.14 -0.79 -6.09
CA GLY A 75 -16.19 -1.25 -7.12
C GLY A 75 -15.88 -2.74 -7.13
N ALA A 76 -16.61 -3.56 -6.35
CA ALA A 76 -16.34 -4.97 -6.18
C ALA A 76 -16.89 -5.83 -7.32
N MET A 77 -16.18 -6.92 -7.63
CA MET A 77 -16.63 -7.86 -8.65
C MET A 77 -17.82 -8.71 -8.17
N VAL A 78 -18.86 -8.77 -9.00
CA VAL A 78 -20.05 -9.61 -8.82
C VAL A 78 -20.03 -10.73 -9.84
N GLU A 79 -20.25 -11.97 -9.40
CA GLU A 79 -20.40 -13.15 -10.23
C GLU A 79 -21.79 -13.74 -10.01
N VAL A 80 -22.49 -14.07 -11.10
CA VAL A 80 -23.70 -14.90 -11.05
C VAL A 80 -23.31 -16.32 -11.41
N LEU A 81 -23.61 -17.25 -10.52
CA LEU A 81 -23.21 -18.65 -10.63
C LEU A 81 -24.43 -19.52 -10.89
N ASN A 82 -24.26 -20.57 -11.69
CA ASN A 82 -25.23 -21.66 -11.75
C ASN A 82 -25.22 -22.39 -10.40
N ALA A 83 -26.38 -22.50 -9.74
CA ALA A 83 -26.46 -23.02 -8.38
C ALA A 83 -26.07 -24.51 -8.26
N ALA A 84 -26.20 -25.30 -9.33
CA ALA A 84 -25.88 -26.72 -9.31
C ALA A 84 -24.40 -27.02 -9.62
N THR A 85 -23.80 -26.24 -10.53
CA THR A 85 -22.45 -26.50 -11.06
C THR A 85 -21.39 -25.52 -10.58
N SER A 86 -21.80 -24.41 -9.94
CA SER A 86 -20.94 -23.25 -9.64
C SER A 86 -20.28 -22.61 -10.87
N ALA A 87 -20.72 -22.93 -12.08
CA ALA A 87 -20.23 -22.30 -13.29
C ALA A 87 -20.62 -20.81 -13.33
N GLN A 88 -19.67 -19.94 -13.67
CA GLN A 88 -19.95 -18.51 -13.85
C GLN A 88 -20.81 -18.30 -15.09
N LEU A 89 -21.98 -17.72 -14.90
CA LEU A 89 -22.94 -17.40 -15.96
C LEU A 89 -22.80 -15.96 -16.44
N ALA A 90 -22.51 -15.03 -15.53
CA ALA A 90 -22.36 -13.61 -15.84
C ALA A 90 -21.52 -12.90 -14.77
N THR A 91 -21.04 -11.70 -15.09
CA THR A 91 -20.29 -10.83 -14.18
C THR A 91 -20.77 -9.39 -14.25
N ALA A 92 -20.63 -8.67 -13.14
CA ALA A 92 -20.79 -7.23 -13.07
C ALA A 92 -19.81 -6.64 -12.05
N THR A 93 -19.86 -5.33 -11.87
CA THR A 93 -19.12 -4.60 -10.84
C THR A 93 -20.11 -3.72 -10.09
N THR A 94 -19.96 -3.61 -8.78
CA THR A 94 -20.76 -2.66 -8.00
C THR A 94 -20.30 -1.22 -8.26
N ASP A 95 -21.25 -0.29 -8.34
CA ASP A 95 -20.94 1.15 -8.44
C ASP A 95 -20.63 1.78 -7.08
N ASP A 96 -20.48 3.11 -7.03
CA ASP A 96 -20.18 3.86 -5.80
C ASP A 96 -21.32 3.80 -4.76
N THR A 97 -22.53 3.40 -5.17
CA THR A 97 -23.68 3.16 -4.29
C THR A 97 -23.84 1.69 -3.92
N GLY A 98 -22.92 0.82 -4.36
CA GLY A 98 -22.98 -0.61 -4.16
C GLY A 98 -23.97 -1.32 -5.10
N ALA A 99 -24.59 -0.60 -6.04
CA ALA A 99 -25.56 -1.17 -6.95
C ALA A 99 -24.88 -1.94 -8.07
N TYR A 100 -25.50 -3.03 -8.51
CA TYR A 100 -25.08 -3.82 -9.66
C TYR A 100 -26.28 -4.19 -10.52
N ALA A 101 -26.04 -4.39 -11.82
CA ALA A 101 -27.02 -4.91 -12.77
C ALA A 101 -26.33 -5.79 -13.81
N VAL A 102 -26.95 -6.92 -14.14
CA VAL A 102 -26.39 -7.93 -15.04
C VAL A 102 -27.49 -8.73 -15.74
N SER A 103 -27.24 -9.14 -16.98
CA SER A 103 -28.17 -10.01 -17.72
C SER A 103 -27.83 -11.48 -17.44
N VAL A 104 -28.84 -12.28 -17.09
CA VAL A 104 -28.69 -13.69 -16.72
C VAL A 104 -29.67 -14.58 -17.49
N PRO A 105 -29.39 -15.88 -17.67
CA PRO A 105 -30.35 -16.80 -18.29
C PRO A 105 -31.65 -16.87 -17.48
N ALA A 106 -32.80 -16.83 -18.16
CA ALA A 106 -34.12 -16.98 -17.54
C ALA A 106 -34.35 -18.38 -16.97
N ASN A 107 -35.27 -18.50 -16.03
CA ASN A 107 -35.75 -19.75 -15.42
C ASN A 107 -34.61 -20.68 -14.97
N THR A 108 -33.51 -20.10 -14.50
CA THR A 108 -32.29 -20.80 -14.13
C THR A 108 -32.08 -20.67 -12.63
N MET A 109 -31.71 -21.77 -11.98
CA MET A 109 -31.28 -21.73 -10.58
C MET A 109 -29.88 -21.13 -10.49
N ILE A 110 -29.79 -19.97 -9.85
CA ILE A 110 -28.58 -19.16 -9.74
C ILE A 110 -28.28 -18.78 -8.30
N ALA A 111 -27.04 -18.36 -8.04
CA ALA A 111 -26.63 -17.66 -6.83
C ALA A 111 -25.80 -16.43 -7.21
N VAL A 112 -25.90 -15.35 -6.43
CA VAL A 112 -25.08 -14.16 -6.61
C VAL A 112 -23.92 -14.22 -5.62
N ARG A 113 -22.71 -14.00 -6.10
CA ARG A 113 -21.50 -13.92 -5.29
C ARG A 113 -20.85 -12.56 -5.49
N VAL A 114 -20.51 -11.88 -4.40
CA VAL A 114 -19.67 -10.69 -4.43
C VAL A 114 -18.30 -11.08 -3.89
N LYS A 115 -17.26 -10.80 -4.65
CA LYS A 115 -15.86 -11.05 -4.28
C LYS A 115 -15.28 -9.82 -3.61
N ALA A 116 -14.44 -10.03 -2.59
CA ALA A 116 -13.60 -8.97 -2.04
C ALA A 116 -12.44 -8.66 -3.00
N GLN A 117 -12.77 -8.16 -4.18
CA GLN A 117 -11.87 -7.94 -5.30
C GLN A 117 -12.28 -6.69 -6.09
N LEU A 118 -11.32 -5.79 -6.32
CA LEU A 118 -11.45 -4.65 -7.22
C LEU A 118 -10.67 -4.94 -8.49
N VAL A 119 -11.32 -4.92 -9.64
CA VAL A 119 -10.66 -5.07 -10.95
C VAL A 119 -11.15 -3.98 -11.88
N ARG A 120 -10.21 -3.22 -12.43
CA ARG A 120 -10.47 -2.24 -13.48
C ARG A 120 -9.36 -2.25 -14.51
N SER A 121 -9.73 -2.39 -15.77
CA SER A 121 -8.84 -2.30 -16.93
C SER A 121 -9.32 -1.20 -17.88
N GLY A 122 -8.42 -0.60 -18.65
CA GLY A 122 -8.76 0.36 -19.69
C GLY A 122 -7.86 1.60 -19.72
N PRO A 123 -8.22 2.63 -20.49
CA PRO A 123 -7.39 3.81 -20.72
C PRO A 123 -7.35 4.83 -19.56
N GLY A 124 -8.18 4.63 -18.52
CA GLY A 124 -8.15 5.42 -17.29
C GLY A 124 -7.35 4.72 -16.19
N ALA A 125 -7.67 5.03 -14.94
CA ALA A 125 -7.09 4.30 -13.81
C ALA A 125 -7.36 2.79 -13.92
N SER A 126 -6.35 1.99 -13.60
CA SER A 126 -6.42 0.52 -13.64
C SER A 126 -5.90 -0.07 -12.35
N TRP A 127 -6.53 -1.13 -11.86
CA TRP A 127 -6.16 -1.79 -10.61
C TRP A 127 -6.60 -3.25 -10.59
N ASP A 128 -5.86 -4.04 -9.81
CA ASP A 128 -6.23 -5.40 -9.39
C ASP A 128 -5.88 -5.54 -7.91
N VAL A 129 -6.92 -5.57 -7.08
CA VAL A 129 -6.82 -5.67 -5.62
C VAL A 129 -7.66 -6.85 -5.15
N THR A 130 -7.11 -7.66 -4.25
CA THR A 130 -7.85 -8.77 -3.62
C THR A 130 -7.65 -8.81 -2.12
N VAL A 131 -8.70 -9.11 -1.36
CA VAL A 131 -8.62 -9.43 0.08
C VAL A 131 -8.74 -10.95 0.28
N ARG A 132 -7.77 -11.54 0.97
CA ARG A 132 -7.54 -12.99 1.04
C ARG A 132 -7.26 -13.45 2.46
N ASP A 133 -7.50 -14.73 2.73
CA ASP A 133 -7.18 -15.37 4.01
C ASP A 133 -5.82 -16.05 3.94
N ASN A 134 -4.79 -15.44 4.54
CA ASN A 134 -3.45 -16.04 4.63
C ASN A 134 -3.42 -17.35 5.43
N THR A 135 -4.39 -17.56 6.34
CA THR A 135 -4.50 -18.79 7.14
C THR A 135 -5.26 -19.90 6.43
N ARG A 136 -5.84 -19.60 5.26
CA ARG A 136 -6.50 -20.57 4.37
C ARG A 136 -5.88 -20.56 2.98
N SER A 137 -4.55 -20.64 2.92
CA SER A 137 -3.78 -20.75 1.68
C SER A 137 -4.02 -19.60 0.67
N GLY A 138 -4.35 -18.40 1.16
CA GLY A 138 -4.61 -17.24 0.32
C GLY A 138 -5.96 -17.27 -0.41
N GLY A 139 -6.94 -18.00 0.14
CA GLY A 139 -8.31 -18.06 -0.38
C GLY A 139 -8.94 -16.67 -0.45
N LEU A 140 -9.59 -16.34 -1.56
CA LEU A 140 -10.27 -15.05 -1.75
C LEU A 140 -11.57 -15.01 -0.94
N TYR A 141 -11.81 -13.90 -0.23
CA TYR A 141 -13.07 -13.71 0.49
C TYR A 141 -14.24 -13.40 -0.45
N THR A 142 -15.41 -13.94 -0.11
CA THR A 142 -16.65 -13.76 -0.89
C THR A 142 -17.86 -13.78 0.04
N MET A 143 -18.90 -13.00 -0.28
CA MET A 143 -20.25 -13.24 0.24
C MET A 143 -21.12 -13.81 -0.88
N GLN A 144 -22.05 -14.70 -0.56
CA GLN A 144 -22.90 -15.35 -1.55
C GLN A 144 -24.33 -15.48 -1.06
N SER A 145 -25.30 -15.23 -1.95
CA SER A 145 -26.70 -15.49 -1.67
C SER A 145 -27.00 -17.00 -1.61
N PRO A 146 -28.11 -17.41 -0.97
CA PRO A 146 -28.73 -18.70 -1.25
C PRO A 146 -29.09 -18.83 -2.74
N ALA A 147 -29.32 -20.05 -3.20
CA ALA A 147 -29.79 -20.32 -4.56
C ALA A 147 -31.24 -19.83 -4.76
N PHE A 148 -31.53 -19.22 -5.91
CA PHE A 148 -32.87 -18.78 -6.30
C PHE A 148 -33.08 -18.91 -7.81
N SER A 149 -34.34 -18.92 -8.25
CA SER A 149 -34.67 -18.92 -9.68
C SER A 149 -34.60 -17.49 -10.23
N SER A 150 -33.94 -17.31 -11.37
CA SER A 150 -33.93 -16.05 -12.13
C SER A 150 -35.29 -15.68 -12.73
N GLY A 151 -36.24 -16.63 -12.78
CA GLY A 151 -37.58 -16.40 -13.34
C GLY A 151 -37.54 -15.93 -14.80
N ALA A 152 -38.65 -15.32 -15.25
CA ALA A 152 -38.79 -14.83 -16.63
C ALA A 152 -38.90 -13.30 -16.74
N VAL A 153 -38.80 -12.58 -15.61
CA VAL A 153 -38.93 -11.11 -15.53
C VAL A 153 -37.84 -10.55 -14.62
N ALA A 154 -37.52 -9.26 -14.79
CA ALA A 154 -36.48 -8.60 -14.01
C ALA A 154 -36.69 -8.75 -12.50
N LEU A 155 -35.59 -8.95 -11.77
CA LEU A 155 -35.61 -9.20 -10.34
C LEU A 155 -34.45 -8.55 -9.60
N VAL A 156 -34.67 -8.34 -8.30
CA VAL A 156 -33.71 -7.71 -7.40
C VAL A 156 -33.18 -8.75 -6.40
N ARG A 157 -31.87 -8.73 -6.16
CA ARG A 157 -31.20 -9.53 -5.14
C ARG A 157 -30.15 -8.70 -4.41
N ASP A 158 -30.51 -8.17 -3.25
CA ASP A 158 -29.55 -7.49 -2.39
C ASP A 158 -28.68 -8.50 -1.63
N LEU A 159 -27.46 -8.09 -1.30
CA LEU A 159 -26.53 -8.82 -0.43
C LEU A 159 -26.07 -7.91 0.70
N TYR A 160 -26.07 -8.47 1.91
CA TYR A 160 -25.61 -7.81 3.12
C TYR A 160 -24.54 -8.67 3.79
N ALA A 161 -23.38 -8.08 4.05
CA ALA A 161 -22.31 -8.69 4.83
C ALA A 161 -22.41 -8.19 6.29
N PRO A 162 -22.81 -9.04 7.26
CA PRO A 162 -22.84 -8.66 8.68
C PRO A 162 -21.43 -8.58 9.27
N SER A 163 -21.27 -7.81 10.36
CA SER A 163 -19.99 -7.72 11.09
C SER A 163 -19.66 -8.99 11.88
N GLY A 164 -20.67 -9.80 12.20
CA GLY A 164 -20.56 -10.96 13.08
C GLY A 164 -20.63 -10.61 14.57
N TRP A 165 -20.79 -9.34 14.94
CA TRP A 165 -20.85 -8.88 16.32
C TRP A 165 -22.17 -9.30 17.00
N GLY A 166 -22.07 -10.08 18.07
CA GLY A 166 -23.19 -10.59 18.86
C GLY A 166 -23.60 -9.69 20.05
N GLY A 167 -22.97 -8.51 20.18
CA GLY A 167 -23.27 -7.53 21.23
C GLY A 167 -22.16 -7.38 22.27
N SER A 168 -21.48 -8.48 22.63
CA SER A 168 -20.34 -8.48 23.57
C SER A 168 -19.08 -9.16 23.04
N SER A 169 -19.21 -9.94 21.97
CA SER A 169 -18.14 -10.63 21.27
C SER A 169 -18.60 -10.93 19.84
N TYR A 170 -17.68 -11.34 18.96
CA TYR A 170 -18.03 -11.95 17.68
C TYR A 170 -18.62 -13.35 17.91
N THR A 171 -19.81 -13.60 17.37
CA THR A 171 -20.52 -14.89 17.50
C THR A 171 -20.78 -15.58 16.17
N GLU A 172 -20.60 -14.85 15.07
CA GLU A 172 -20.78 -15.32 13.70
C GLU A 172 -19.58 -14.92 12.83
N ASP A 173 -19.54 -15.44 11.60
CA ASP A 173 -18.51 -15.06 10.63
C ASP A 173 -18.49 -13.52 10.42
N ARG A 174 -17.30 -12.93 10.46
CA ARG A 174 -17.06 -11.50 10.22
C ARG A 174 -17.08 -11.17 8.71
N VAL A 175 -18.20 -11.45 8.05
CA VAL A 175 -18.33 -11.35 6.57
C VAL A 175 -18.05 -9.93 6.06
N ALA A 176 -18.36 -8.89 6.85
CA ALA A 176 -18.12 -7.49 6.49
C ALA A 176 -16.64 -7.10 6.44
N ALA A 177 -15.78 -7.73 7.24
CA ALA A 177 -14.37 -7.36 7.40
C ALA A 177 -13.60 -7.23 6.06
N PRO A 178 -13.59 -8.25 5.16
CA PRO A 178 -12.89 -8.12 3.89
C PRO A 178 -13.46 -7.02 2.98
N PHE A 179 -14.73 -6.67 3.10
CA PHE A 179 -15.34 -5.58 2.32
C PHE A 179 -15.04 -4.21 2.92
N ALA A 180 -14.97 -4.07 4.25
CA ALA A 180 -14.52 -2.86 4.93
C ALA A 180 -13.06 -2.52 4.59
N ILE A 181 -12.20 -3.55 4.56
CA ILE A 181 -10.80 -3.43 4.10
C ILE A 181 -10.75 -2.97 2.64
N LEU A 182 -11.50 -3.64 1.77
CA LEU A 182 -11.56 -3.31 0.33
C LEU A 182 -12.02 -1.85 0.11
N ASP A 183 -12.99 -1.40 0.89
CA ASP A 183 -13.56 -0.05 0.83
C ASP A 183 -12.55 1.04 1.22
N THR A 184 -11.72 0.75 2.22
CA THR A 184 -10.60 1.63 2.62
C THR A 184 -9.58 1.75 1.49
N VAL A 185 -9.19 0.62 0.88
CA VAL A 185 -8.28 0.60 -0.27
C VAL A 185 -8.87 1.35 -1.46
N TYR A 186 -10.17 1.15 -1.75
CA TYR A 186 -10.86 1.90 -2.81
C TYR A 186 -10.80 3.41 -2.57
N THR A 187 -11.05 3.85 -1.33
CA THR A 187 -10.97 5.26 -0.93
C THR A 187 -9.57 5.85 -1.17
N ALA A 188 -8.51 5.14 -0.78
CA ALA A 188 -7.14 5.56 -1.01
C ALA A 188 -6.79 5.66 -2.52
N MET A 189 -7.22 4.69 -3.33
CA MET A 189 -7.06 4.73 -4.78
C MET A 189 -7.81 5.92 -5.41
N GLN A 190 -9.04 6.20 -4.97
CA GLN A 190 -9.80 7.35 -5.47
C GLN A 190 -9.11 8.67 -5.14
N LYS A 191 -8.48 8.79 -3.97
CA LYS A 191 -7.70 9.99 -3.62
C LYS A 191 -6.56 10.23 -4.61
N VAL A 192 -5.81 9.20 -4.99
CA VAL A 192 -4.76 9.32 -6.04
C VAL A 192 -5.38 9.62 -7.40
N ALA A 193 -6.43 8.90 -7.79
CA ALA A 193 -7.10 9.09 -9.08
C ALA A 193 -7.68 10.52 -9.24
N SER A 194 -8.03 11.20 -8.13
CA SER A 194 -8.51 12.58 -8.15
C SER A 194 -7.48 13.60 -8.65
N VAL A 195 -6.18 13.30 -8.53
CA VAL A 195 -5.09 14.17 -9.02
C VAL A 195 -4.31 13.55 -10.19
N ALA A 196 -4.42 12.23 -10.36
CA ALA A 196 -3.78 11.46 -11.42
C ALA A 196 -4.75 10.39 -11.99
N PRO A 197 -5.72 10.78 -12.84
CA PRO A 197 -6.85 9.93 -13.25
C PRO A 197 -6.49 8.76 -14.17
N ALA A 198 -5.27 8.74 -14.71
CA ALA A 198 -4.73 7.67 -15.55
C ALA A 198 -3.75 6.75 -14.80
N THR A 199 -3.75 6.79 -13.46
CA THR A 199 -2.82 5.99 -12.64
C THR A 199 -3.05 4.49 -12.86
N ALA A 200 -2.00 3.79 -13.27
CA ALA A 200 -1.95 2.34 -13.28
C ALA A 200 -1.43 1.83 -11.94
N PHE A 201 -2.32 1.34 -11.09
CA PHE A 201 -2.00 0.79 -9.77
C PHE A 201 -1.42 -0.62 -9.91
N PRO A 202 -0.19 -0.88 -9.41
CA PRO A 202 0.34 -2.24 -9.33
C PRO A 202 -0.57 -3.17 -8.51
N VAL A 203 -0.57 -4.46 -8.83
CA VAL A 203 -1.35 -5.48 -8.11
C VAL A 203 -1.09 -5.39 -6.59
N LEU A 204 -2.17 -5.40 -5.81
CA LEU A 204 -2.13 -5.43 -4.35
C LEU A 204 -2.92 -6.62 -3.80
N ARG A 205 -2.29 -7.42 -2.95
CA ARG A 205 -2.99 -8.47 -2.19
C ARG A 205 -3.04 -8.06 -0.73
N VAL A 206 -4.25 -7.90 -0.21
CA VAL A 206 -4.46 -7.69 1.22
C VAL A 206 -4.81 -9.03 1.85
N PHE A 207 -4.14 -9.37 2.95
CA PHE A 207 -4.33 -10.59 3.70
C PHE A 207 -4.91 -10.25 5.07
N TRP A 208 -6.04 -10.84 5.40
CA TRP A 208 -6.70 -10.66 6.68
C TRP A 208 -7.26 -12.01 7.14
N SER A 209 -7.34 -12.21 8.45
CA SER A 209 -7.97 -13.36 9.06
C SER A 209 -8.29 -13.04 10.52
N PRO A 210 -9.38 -13.60 11.09
CA PRO A 210 -9.60 -13.56 12.54
C PRO A 210 -8.45 -14.19 13.36
N ASN A 211 -7.59 -14.97 12.71
CA ASN A 211 -6.41 -15.60 13.32
C ASN A 211 -5.16 -14.72 13.26
N ASN A 212 -5.16 -13.62 12.50
CA ASN A 212 -4.03 -12.71 12.42
C ASN A 212 -3.86 -11.99 13.76
N ALA A 213 -2.83 -12.37 14.50
CA ALA A 213 -2.54 -11.94 15.86
C ALA A 213 -1.17 -11.25 15.92
N PRO A 214 -0.98 -10.31 16.88
CA PRO A 214 0.26 -9.56 17.06
C PRO A 214 1.31 -10.42 17.77
N SER A 215 1.69 -11.51 17.13
CA SER A 215 2.71 -12.46 17.58
C SER A 215 3.60 -12.81 16.40
N SER A 216 4.90 -12.91 16.64
CA SER A 216 5.86 -13.26 15.60
C SER A 216 5.82 -14.75 15.28
N GLY A 217 5.86 -15.11 14.00
CA GLY A 217 5.97 -16.52 13.61
C GLY A 217 5.51 -16.79 12.19
N SER A 218 4.71 -17.84 12.02
CA SER A 218 4.19 -18.25 10.73
C SER A 218 3.04 -17.35 10.28
N ILE A 219 3.27 -16.59 9.21
CA ILE A 219 2.21 -15.83 8.51
C ILE A 219 1.05 -16.74 8.10
N ALA A 220 1.33 -17.97 7.65
CA ALA A 220 0.28 -18.93 7.29
C ALA A 220 -0.54 -19.44 8.49
N ALA A 221 -0.05 -19.24 9.72
CA ALA A 221 -0.79 -19.54 10.96
C ALA A 221 -1.43 -18.29 11.60
N GLY A 222 -1.28 -17.11 10.98
CA GLY A 222 -1.78 -15.85 11.52
C GLY A 222 -0.84 -15.15 12.50
N GLN A 223 0.41 -15.60 12.64
CA GLN A 223 1.39 -14.94 13.51
C GLN A 223 2.13 -13.86 12.72
N ILE A 224 1.52 -12.68 12.60
CA ILE A 224 1.99 -11.61 11.69
C ILE A 224 2.72 -10.46 12.40
N GLY A 225 2.76 -10.45 13.74
CA GLY A 225 3.45 -9.45 14.55
C GLY A 225 2.72 -8.11 14.66
N THR A 226 2.39 -7.49 13.54
CA THR A 226 1.62 -6.24 13.41
C THR A 226 0.84 -6.24 12.10
N THR A 227 -0.02 -5.26 11.86
CA THR A 227 -0.42 -4.91 10.49
C THR A 227 0.76 -4.27 9.77
N PHE A 228 1.05 -4.71 8.55
CA PHE A 228 2.21 -4.23 7.79
C PHE A 228 2.07 -4.39 6.27
N PHE A 229 2.79 -3.53 5.54
CA PHE A 229 3.04 -3.60 4.12
C PHE A 229 4.37 -4.33 3.80
N VAL A 230 4.38 -5.09 2.71
CA VAL A 230 5.62 -5.64 2.15
C VAL A 230 5.59 -5.68 0.62
N ASP A 231 6.70 -5.28 0.00
CA ASP A 231 6.95 -5.49 -1.42
C ASP A 231 7.72 -6.80 -1.64
N ARG A 232 7.09 -7.77 -2.31
CA ARG A 232 7.70 -9.06 -2.65
C ARG A 232 8.33 -9.04 -4.06
N GLY A 233 8.57 -7.86 -4.64
CA GLY A 233 9.14 -7.69 -5.97
C GLY A 233 8.24 -8.28 -7.05
N GLY A 234 8.78 -9.25 -7.81
CA GLY A 234 8.03 -9.92 -8.89
C GLY A 234 6.75 -10.64 -8.44
N ASN A 235 6.64 -10.97 -7.15
CA ASN A 235 5.43 -11.57 -6.59
C ASN A 235 4.34 -10.53 -6.25
N GLY A 236 4.62 -9.24 -6.38
CA GLY A 236 3.67 -8.16 -6.13
C GLY A 236 3.74 -7.58 -4.72
N ARG A 237 2.80 -6.68 -4.41
CA ARG A 237 2.72 -5.96 -3.14
C ARG A 237 1.66 -6.58 -2.24
N GLU A 238 1.95 -6.65 -0.95
CA GLU A 238 1.09 -7.28 0.05
C GLU A 238 0.87 -6.36 1.25
N ILE A 239 -0.33 -6.41 1.83
CA ILE A 239 -0.62 -5.85 3.15
C ILE A 239 -1.19 -6.98 4.00
N TYR A 240 -0.68 -7.18 5.21
CA TYR A 240 -1.23 -8.11 6.19
C TYR A 240 -1.92 -7.31 7.29
N VAL A 241 -3.16 -7.68 7.61
CA VAL A 241 -4.05 -6.95 8.53
C VAL A 241 -4.39 -7.84 9.72
N LEU A 242 -4.24 -7.32 10.94
CA LEU A 242 -4.63 -8.00 12.18
C LEU A 242 -6.15 -8.15 12.26
N GLY A 243 -6.58 -9.18 12.99
CA GLY A 243 -8.00 -9.50 13.12
C GLY A 243 -8.33 -10.26 14.41
N LYS A 244 -7.42 -10.25 15.38
CA LYS A 244 -7.56 -11.03 16.61
C LYS A 244 -8.45 -10.30 17.61
N GLU A 245 -9.68 -10.77 17.74
CA GLU A 245 -10.63 -10.28 18.75
C GLU A 245 -9.98 -10.21 20.14
N ASP A 246 -10.38 -9.18 20.89
CA ASP A 246 -9.95 -8.82 22.24
C ASP A 246 -8.46 -8.52 22.41
N VAL A 247 -7.71 -8.52 21.30
CA VAL A 247 -6.29 -8.19 21.27
C VAL A 247 -6.07 -6.98 20.38
N ASP A 248 -6.29 -7.15 19.08
CA ASP A 248 -6.01 -6.13 18.05
C ASP A 248 -6.74 -6.53 16.76
N THR A 249 -7.65 -5.67 16.30
CA THR A 249 -8.46 -5.91 15.09
C THR A 249 -8.45 -4.70 14.19
N ASP A 250 -7.94 -4.86 12.97
CA ASP A 250 -7.72 -3.69 12.10
C ASP A 250 -8.72 -3.57 10.95
N GLU A 251 -9.62 -4.53 10.75
CA GLU A 251 -10.54 -4.50 9.59
C GLU A 251 -11.46 -3.28 9.52
N TYR A 252 -11.74 -2.64 10.65
CA TYR A 252 -12.50 -1.39 10.74
C TYR A 252 -11.63 -0.19 11.07
N ASP A 253 -10.35 -0.39 11.35
CA ASP A 253 -9.37 0.66 11.62
C ASP A 253 -8.82 1.19 10.30
N THR A 254 -9.71 1.93 9.64
CA THR A 254 -9.48 2.52 8.32
C THR A 254 -8.15 3.28 8.23
N SER A 255 -7.70 3.93 9.31
CA SER A 255 -6.41 4.63 9.36
C SER A 255 -5.22 3.69 9.28
N VAL A 256 -5.26 2.53 9.94
CA VAL A 256 -4.19 1.53 9.92
C VAL A 256 -4.06 0.94 8.51
N ILE A 257 -5.18 0.53 7.91
CA ILE A 257 -5.19 0.01 6.54
C ILE A 257 -4.73 1.09 5.54
N ALA A 258 -5.17 2.34 5.73
CA ALA A 258 -4.76 3.43 4.86
C ALA A 258 -3.27 3.78 5.04
N HIS A 259 -2.71 3.68 6.25
CA HIS A 259 -1.28 3.85 6.54
C HIS A 259 -0.44 2.85 5.75
N GLU A 260 -0.78 1.56 5.82
CA GLU A 260 -0.09 0.53 5.03
C GLU A 260 -0.27 0.74 3.53
N TRP A 261 -1.43 1.24 3.11
CA TRP A 261 -1.62 1.66 1.72
C TRP A 261 -0.70 2.84 1.35
N GLY A 262 -0.35 3.71 2.30
CA GLY A 262 0.64 4.77 2.16
C GLY A 262 2.04 4.23 1.81
N HIS A 263 2.45 3.12 2.41
CA HIS A 263 3.69 2.43 2.03
C HIS A 263 3.57 1.75 0.66
N TYR A 264 2.41 1.16 0.34
CA TYR A 264 2.10 0.70 -1.03
C TYR A 264 2.24 1.83 -2.05
N TYR A 265 1.77 3.04 -1.72
CA TYR A 265 1.92 4.22 -2.57
C TYR A 265 3.39 4.56 -2.80
N GLN A 266 4.19 4.59 -1.72
CA GLN A 266 5.61 4.92 -1.85
C GLN A 266 6.34 3.91 -2.73
N SER A 267 6.11 2.62 -2.48
CA SER A 267 6.69 1.53 -3.27
C SER A 267 6.21 1.55 -4.73
N SER A 268 4.95 1.91 -5.00
CA SER A 268 4.36 1.86 -6.34
C SER A 268 4.73 3.05 -7.23
N PHE A 269 4.72 4.25 -6.66
CA PHE A 269 4.75 5.48 -7.45
C PHE A 269 5.91 6.41 -7.10
N SER A 270 6.51 6.23 -5.93
CA SER A 270 7.54 7.11 -5.38
C SER A 270 8.85 6.32 -5.20
N ARG A 271 9.52 6.54 -4.07
CA ARG A 271 10.69 5.86 -3.55
C ARG A 271 10.56 5.83 -2.02
N ASP A 272 11.00 4.75 -1.41
CA ASP A 272 11.24 4.62 0.02
C ASP A 272 12.54 3.84 0.25
N ASP A 273 13.49 4.45 0.96
CA ASP A 273 14.76 3.83 1.35
C ASP A 273 14.75 3.36 2.82
N SER A 274 13.60 3.44 3.50
CA SER A 274 13.42 2.98 4.87
C SER A 274 13.75 1.49 4.99
N MET A 275 14.42 1.15 6.09
CA MET A 275 14.66 -0.23 6.49
C MET A 275 13.47 -0.85 7.25
N GLY A 276 12.47 -0.04 7.61
CA GLY A 276 11.37 -0.45 8.47
C GLY A 276 11.83 -0.84 9.89
N GLY A 277 11.07 -1.74 10.52
CA GLY A 277 11.36 -2.30 11.84
C GLY A 277 10.74 -1.53 13.00
N ASP A 278 10.88 -2.07 14.21
CA ASP A 278 10.22 -1.58 15.42
C ASP A 278 10.42 -0.09 15.64
N HIS A 279 9.33 0.64 15.86
CA HIS A 279 9.37 2.06 16.17
C HIS A 279 8.13 2.49 16.96
N SER A 280 8.13 3.74 17.42
CA SER A 280 6.96 4.40 17.96
C SER A 280 7.07 5.91 17.85
N GLN A 281 5.93 6.59 17.96
CA GLN A 281 5.82 8.05 17.86
C GLN A 281 6.70 8.85 18.84
N SER A 282 7.15 8.24 19.95
CA SER A 282 7.98 8.89 20.96
C SER A 282 9.49 8.77 20.68
N GLN A 283 9.89 7.97 19.69
CA GLN A 283 11.29 7.66 19.42
C GLN A 283 11.91 8.65 18.42
N ARG A 284 13.25 8.75 18.46
CA ARG A 284 14.04 9.47 17.45
C ARG A 284 14.56 8.41 16.49
N THR A 285 14.06 8.41 15.26
CA THR A 285 14.32 7.37 14.26
C THR A 285 15.30 7.83 13.19
N ASP A 286 15.84 6.91 12.40
CA ASP A 286 16.58 7.26 11.19
C ASP A 286 15.70 8.09 10.25
N ARG A 287 16.30 9.04 9.53
CA ARG A 287 15.57 9.98 8.65
C ARG A 287 14.70 9.28 7.59
N ARG A 288 15.12 8.09 7.14
CA ARG A 288 14.39 7.31 6.14
C ARG A 288 13.12 6.73 6.75
N LEU A 289 13.22 6.19 7.96
CA LEU A 289 12.09 5.67 8.72
C LEU A 289 11.14 6.78 9.14
N ALA A 290 11.64 7.87 9.75
CA ALA A 290 10.82 9.00 10.14
C ALA A 290 9.99 9.57 8.97
N PHE A 291 10.60 9.61 7.78
CA PHE A 291 9.91 10.04 6.57
C PHE A 291 8.84 9.07 6.10
N SER A 292 9.16 7.77 6.07
CA SER A 292 8.25 6.71 5.60
C SER A 292 7.03 6.57 6.52
N GLU A 293 7.23 6.41 7.82
CA GLU A 293 6.15 6.23 8.79
C GLU A 293 5.32 7.51 8.96
N GLY A 294 5.97 8.67 8.98
CA GLY A 294 5.26 9.95 9.05
C GLY A 294 4.42 10.21 7.80
N TRP A 295 4.87 9.75 6.63
CA TRP A 295 4.06 9.75 5.42
C TRP A 295 2.86 8.80 5.55
N GLY A 296 3.03 7.57 6.04
CA GLY A 296 1.94 6.63 6.27
C GLY A 296 0.84 7.23 7.14
N ASN A 297 1.22 7.82 8.28
CA ASN A 297 0.30 8.46 9.21
C ASN A 297 -0.46 9.61 8.53
N ALA A 298 0.25 10.53 7.89
CA ALA A 298 -0.37 11.67 7.22
C ALA A 298 -1.27 11.23 6.06
N TRP A 299 -0.83 10.24 5.28
CA TRP A 299 -1.58 9.70 4.15
C TRP A 299 -2.91 9.10 4.61
N SER A 300 -2.94 8.40 5.74
CA SER A 300 -4.17 7.86 6.31
C SER A 300 -5.24 8.96 6.45
N GLY A 301 -4.87 10.11 7.00
CA GLY A 301 -5.76 11.26 7.09
C GLY A 301 -6.09 11.86 5.72
N ILE A 302 -5.08 12.07 4.86
CA ILE A 302 -5.25 12.70 3.53
C ILE A 302 -6.23 11.91 2.66
N ALA A 303 -6.14 10.58 2.69
CA ALA A 303 -7.00 9.67 1.94
C ALA A 303 -8.42 9.62 2.51
N LEU A 304 -8.55 9.52 3.85
CA LEU A 304 -9.83 9.34 4.52
C LEU A 304 -10.56 10.66 4.81
N GLY A 305 -9.90 11.81 4.62
CA GLY A 305 -10.46 13.13 4.94
C GLY A 305 -10.68 13.35 6.43
N ARG A 306 -9.85 12.74 7.29
CA ARG A 306 -9.97 12.83 8.75
C ARG A 306 -8.67 13.28 9.40
N ARG A 307 -8.78 14.04 10.49
CA ARG A 307 -7.63 14.64 11.21
C ARG A 307 -6.92 13.66 12.14
N ASN A 308 -7.52 12.51 12.45
CA ASN A 308 -6.95 11.58 13.41
C ASN A 308 -6.65 10.20 12.82
N TYR A 309 -5.54 9.62 13.28
CA TYR A 309 -5.23 8.20 13.14
C TYR A 309 -5.78 7.47 14.35
N VAL A 310 -6.49 6.37 14.12
CA VAL A 310 -7.08 5.53 15.15
C VAL A 310 -6.79 4.05 14.91
N ASP A 311 -6.65 3.31 15.99
CA ASP A 311 -6.34 1.88 16.02
C ASP A 311 -6.95 1.32 17.32
N SER A 312 -7.76 0.26 17.17
CA SER A 312 -8.59 -0.31 18.22
C SER A 312 -8.01 -1.62 18.75
N ALA A 313 -7.85 -1.66 20.06
CA ALA A 313 -7.20 -2.77 20.73
C ALA A 313 -7.89 -3.17 22.04
N GLY A 314 -7.48 -4.33 22.55
CA GLY A 314 -7.92 -4.92 23.79
C GLY A 314 -9.36 -5.43 23.77
N ALA A 315 -9.88 -5.74 24.96
CA ALA A 315 -11.19 -6.35 25.15
C ALA A 315 -12.31 -5.54 24.45
N GLN A 316 -13.12 -6.24 23.66
CA GLN A 316 -14.21 -5.71 22.84
C GLN A 316 -13.78 -4.59 21.88
N GLN A 317 -12.48 -4.49 21.55
CA GLN A 317 -11.91 -3.42 20.73
C GLN A 317 -12.23 -2.03 21.32
N ALA A 318 -12.33 -1.97 22.65
CA ALA A 318 -12.81 -0.82 23.41
C ALA A 318 -11.85 -0.39 24.52
N SER A 319 -10.64 -0.96 24.58
CA SER A 319 -9.66 -0.59 25.60
C SER A 319 -9.04 0.77 25.26
N ALA A 320 -9.49 1.83 25.94
CA ALA A 320 -8.93 3.18 25.77
C ALA A 320 -7.44 3.28 26.15
N ARG A 321 -6.91 2.30 26.90
CA ARG A 321 -5.50 2.25 27.29
C ARG A 321 -4.61 1.68 26.19
N GLU A 322 -5.13 0.70 25.45
CA GLU A 322 -4.38 -0.02 24.40
C GLU A 322 -4.64 0.59 23.02
N SER A 323 -5.83 1.18 22.82
CA SER A 323 -6.20 1.85 21.57
C SER A 323 -5.45 3.15 21.38
N ILE A 324 -5.24 3.53 20.12
CA ILE A 324 -4.50 4.72 19.72
C ILE A 324 -5.46 5.75 19.10
N ASN A 325 -5.22 7.04 19.41
CA ASN A 325 -5.89 8.16 18.77
C ASN A 325 -4.93 9.35 18.67
N ILE A 326 -4.39 9.58 17.49
CA ILE A 326 -3.34 10.57 17.23
C ILE A 326 -3.92 11.73 16.43
N ASP A 327 -3.61 12.96 16.83
CA ASP A 327 -3.90 14.15 16.02
C ASP A 327 -2.82 14.33 14.94
N LEU A 328 -3.17 14.07 13.68
CA LEU A 328 -2.27 14.17 12.54
C LEU A 328 -1.79 15.60 12.27
N SER A 329 -2.49 16.62 12.78
CA SER A 329 -2.03 18.01 12.66
C SER A 329 -0.96 18.39 13.67
N ALA A 330 -0.84 17.64 14.76
CA ALA A 330 0.10 17.92 15.83
C ALA A 330 1.46 17.26 15.54
N GLY A 331 2.52 18.06 15.65
CA GLY A 331 3.90 17.60 15.58
C GLY A 331 4.39 16.99 16.89
N ALA A 332 5.67 16.60 16.93
CA ALA A 332 6.30 16.12 18.16
C ALA A 332 6.28 17.22 19.24
N ALA A 333 5.68 16.92 20.41
CA ALA A 333 5.59 17.89 21.52
C ALA A 333 6.96 18.21 22.16
N THR A 334 7.91 17.27 22.09
CA THR A 334 9.25 17.42 22.66
C THR A 334 10.31 16.99 21.66
N VAL A 335 11.29 17.87 21.44
CA VAL A 335 12.41 17.64 20.52
C VAL A 335 11.90 17.29 19.10
N PRO A 336 11.18 18.21 18.42
CA PRO A 336 10.75 18.03 17.04
C PRO A 336 11.94 18.09 16.08
N GLY A 337 11.80 17.44 14.94
CA GLY A 337 12.86 17.43 13.94
C GLY A 337 12.64 16.39 12.84
N TRP A 338 13.60 16.33 11.92
CA TRP A 338 13.58 15.45 10.74
C TRP A 338 13.66 13.96 11.07
N TYR A 339 13.95 13.61 12.33
CA TYR A 339 14.04 12.26 12.89
C TYR A 339 12.79 11.85 13.68
N ARG A 340 11.71 12.63 13.60
CA ARG A 340 10.43 12.34 14.28
C ARG A 340 9.34 12.04 13.25
N GLU A 341 8.80 10.83 13.33
CA GLU A 341 7.60 10.42 12.59
C GLU A 341 6.46 11.44 12.77
N THR A 342 6.20 11.87 14.02
CA THR A 342 5.16 12.85 14.34
C THR A 342 5.45 14.26 13.80
N SER A 343 6.71 14.65 13.62
CA SER A 343 7.02 15.90 12.91
C SER A 343 6.69 15.79 11.42
N ILE A 344 7.09 14.69 10.79
CA ILE A 344 6.83 14.44 9.37
C ILE A 344 5.32 14.32 9.09
N GLN A 345 4.57 13.60 9.94
CA GLN A 345 3.12 13.45 9.76
C GLN A 345 2.42 14.82 9.77
N SER A 346 2.81 15.69 10.72
CA SER A 346 2.23 17.02 10.89
C SER A 346 2.52 17.88 9.67
N ILE A 347 3.73 17.81 9.12
CA ILE A 347 4.10 18.54 7.91
C ILE A 347 3.24 18.10 6.74
N PHE A 348 3.15 16.80 6.44
CA PHE A 348 2.39 16.33 5.28
C PHE A 348 0.88 16.59 5.40
N TRP A 349 0.31 16.33 6.59
CA TRP A 349 -1.11 16.60 6.84
C TRP A 349 -1.42 18.08 6.62
N ASN A 350 -0.69 18.97 7.29
CA ASN A 350 -0.95 20.41 7.22
C ASN A 350 -0.61 20.98 5.84
N LEU A 351 0.41 20.47 5.16
CA LEU A 351 0.72 20.87 3.79
C LEU A 351 -0.46 20.54 2.86
N ASN A 352 -1.03 19.34 2.95
CA ASN A 352 -2.22 19.00 2.18
C ASN A 352 -3.41 19.93 2.49
N GLN A 353 -3.61 20.33 3.76
CA GLN A 353 -4.67 21.29 4.10
C GLN A 353 -4.44 22.69 3.50
N GLN A 354 -3.18 23.11 3.33
CA GLN A 354 -2.84 24.44 2.82
C GLN A 354 -2.80 24.50 1.30
N VAL A 355 -2.31 23.46 0.63
CA VAL A 355 -2.02 23.49 -0.83
C VAL A 355 -2.65 22.34 -1.62
N GLY A 356 -3.36 21.43 -0.95
CA GLY A 356 -3.96 20.25 -1.56
C GLY A 356 -2.95 19.12 -1.82
N PHE A 357 -3.48 17.98 -2.29
CA PHE A 357 -2.68 16.77 -2.48
C PHE A 357 -1.81 16.80 -3.74
N LYS A 358 -2.23 17.53 -4.79
CA LYS A 358 -1.56 17.48 -6.11
C LYS A 358 -0.07 17.88 -6.03
N PRO A 359 0.33 19.00 -5.40
CA PRO A 359 1.75 19.34 -5.27
C PRO A 359 2.59 18.27 -4.56
N ILE A 360 2.03 17.62 -3.55
CA ILE A 360 2.68 16.52 -2.82
C ILE A 360 2.84 15.30 -3.73
N HIS A 361 1.77 14.93 -4.44
CA HIS A 361 1.77 13.81 -5.39
C HIS A 361 2.80 14.01 -6.52
N ASP A 362 2.77 15.17 -7.18
CA ASP A 362 3.69 15.50 -8.28
C ASP A 362 5.16 15.45 -7.80
N THR A 363 5.41 15.88 -6.56
CA THR A 363 6.76 15.86 -5.96
C THR A 363 7.23 14.43 -5.69
N LEU A 364 6.42 13.61 -5.00
CA LEU A 364 6.78 12.23 -4.64
C LEU A 364 6.93 11.34 -5.89
N THR A 365 6.12 11.57 -6.92
CA THR A 365 6.18 10.82 -8.19
C THR A 365 7.20 11.37 -9.18
N GLY A 366 7.71 12.58 -8.93
CA GLY A 366 8.64 13.30 -9.79
C GLY A 366 10.04 12.68 -9.85
N PHE A 367 10.70 12.83 -11.00
CA PHE A 367 12.03 12.29 -11.26
C PHE A 367 13.09 12.77 -10.25
N GLN A 368 13.02 14.04 -9.82
CA GLN A 368 14.00 14.60 -8.88
C GLN A 368 14.02 13.87 -7.54
N PHE A 369 12.85 13.59 -6.96
CA PHE A 369 12.76 12.85 -5.69
C PHE A 369 13.13 11.37 -5.89
N ARG A 370 12.57 10.74 -6.93
CA ARG A 370 12.72 9.29 -7.16
C ARG A 370 14.12 8.86 -7.57
N SER A 371 14.85 9.70 -8.29
CA SER A 371 16.14 9.33 -8.87
C SER A 371 17.35 10.01 -8.21
N GLY A 372 17.14 10.83 -7.19
CA GLY A 372 18.20 11.55 -6.48
C GLY A 372 19.18 10.64 -5.73
N ALA A 373 20.40 11.12 -5.46
CA ALA A 373 21.40 10.37 -4.70
C ALA A 373 21.10 10.33 -3.19
N ALA A 374 20.62 11.44 -2.62
CA ALA A 374 20.18 11.52 -1.23
C ALA A 374 19.18 10.40 -0.91
N VAL A 375 19.26 9.85 0.31
CA VAL A 375 18.28 8.87 0.77
C VAL A 375 16.95 9.57 1.05
N THR A 376 15.83 8.87 0.92
CA THR A 376 14.51 9.43 1.16
C THR A 376 14.41 10.04 2.55
N SER A 377 14.14 11.34 2.61
CA SER A 377 13.83 12.08 3.84
C SER A 377 13.10 13.37 3.48
N ILE A 378 12.79 14.17 4.50
CA ILE A 378 12.10 15.46 4.32
C ILE A 378 12.93 16.47 3.50
N HIS A 379 14.26 16.43 3.55
CA HIS A 379 15.14 17.36 2.83
C HIS A 379 15.12 17.17 1.30
N PRO A 380 15.35 15.98 0.72
CA PRO A 380 15.18 15.77 -0.71
C PRO A 380 13.73 15.93 -1.17
N PHE A 381 12.74 15.67 -0.31
CA PHE A 381 11.35 16.03 -0.60
C PHE A 381 11.19 17.55 -0.74
N SER A 382 11.70 18.34 0.22
CA SER A 382 11.64 19.80 0.20
C SER A 382 12.37 20.41 -1.02
N ALA A 383 13.54 19.87 -1.36
CA ALA A 383 14.27 20.21 -2.58
C ALA A 383 13.43 20.01 -3.84
N ALA A 384 12.84 18.82 -3.99
CA ALA A 384 11.99 18.49 -5.14
C ALA A 384 10.65 19.26 -5.13
N PHE A 385 10.08 19.52 -3.95
CA PHE A 385 8.80 20.21 -3.79
C PHE A 385 8.90 21.66 -4.25
N ASN A 386 9.96 22.37 -3.86
CA ASN A 386 10.13 23.75 -4.28
C ASN A 386 10.39 23.89 -5.78
N ALA A 387 11.00 22.88 -6.41
CA ALA A 387 11.15 22.83 -7.86
C ALA A 387 9.82 22.49 -8.57
N THR A 388 9.01 21.60 -7.99
CA THR A 388 7.76 21.11 -8.58
C THR A 388 6.61 22.11 -8.39
N ALA A 389 6.54 22.76 -7.23
CA ALA A 389 5.47 23.68 -6.83
C ALA A 389 6.04 24.93 -6.14
N PRO A 390 6.81 25.78 -6.86
CA PRO A 390 7.48 26.94 -6.27
C PRO A 390 6.51 27.94 -5.60
N GLY A 391 5.27 28.06 -6.10
CA GLY A 391 4.24 28.90 -5.47
C GLY A 391 3.77 28.41 -4.10
N SER A 392 3.99 27.12 -3.78
CA SER A 392 3.65 26.49 -2.50
C SER A 392 4.87 26.33 -1.58
N ALA A 393 6.08 26.64 -2.06
CA ALA A 393 7.33 26.51 -1.29
C ALA A 393 7.31 27.26 0.07
N PRO A 394 6.76 28.49 0.18
CA PRO A 394 6.70 29.18 1.48
C PRO A 394 5.86 28.45 2.52
N ALA A 395 4.79 27.76 2.10
CA ALA A 395 3.94 26.97 2.99
C ALA A 395 4.70 25.78 3.58
N LEU A 396 5.45 25.06 2.75
CA LEU A 396 6.32 23.97 3.22
C LEU A 396 7.42 24.50 4.15
N ALA A 397 8.11 25.58 3.77
CA ALA A 397 9.17 26.16 4.59
C ALA A 397 8.68 26.57 5.99
N ALA A 398 7.48 27.15 6.09
CA ALA A 398 6.88 27.50 7.38
C ALA A 398 6.58 26.25 8.24
N LEU A 399 6.08 25.17 7.63
CA LEU A 399 5.81 23.90 8.32
C LEU A 399 7.10 23.22 8.80
N LEU A 400 8.16 23.23 7.99
CA LEU A 400 9.48 22.73 8.36
C LEU A 400 10.05 23.51 9.56
N GLY A 401 10.02 24.84 9.49
CA GLY A 401 10.47 25.70 10.59
C GLY A 401 9.68 25.46 11.88
N GLY A 402 8.36 25.24 11.78
CA GLY A 402 7.50 24.88 12.92
C GLY A 402 7.83 23.53 13.56
N GLN A 403 8.56 22.66 12.88
CA GLN A 403 9.07 21.39 13.39
C GLN A 403 10.58 21.39 13.63
N SER A 404 11.21 22.58 13.72
CA SER A 404 12.67 22.72 13.91
C SER A 404 13.50 22.00 12.84
N ILE A 405 13.04 22.03 11.58
CA ILE A 405 13.76 21.49 10.42
C ILE A 405 14.20 22.67 9.56
N ASN A 406 15.49 22.71 9.20
CA ASN A 406 16.01 23.83 8.43
C ASN A 406 15.54 23.76 6.96
N ALA A 407 14.86 24.82 6.51
CA ALA A 407 14.39 24.98 5.12
C ALA A 407 15.31 25.89 4.27
N THR A 408 16.39 26.43 4.84
CA THR A 408 17.37 27.28 4.16
C THR A 408 18.17 26.47 3.14
N ASP A 409 18.57 27.11 2.03
CA ASP A 409 19.24 26.54 0.85
C ASP A 409 18.43 25.48 0.07
N ASN A 410 17.56 24.75 0.78
CA ASN A 410 16.65 23.76 0.24
C ASN A 410 17.36 22.72 -0.65
N ASP A 411 18.53 22.28 -0.19
CA ASP A 411 19.32 21.25 -0.85
C ASP A 411 18.90 19.84 -0.39
N PRO A 412 18.98 18.82 -1.26
CA PRO A 412 18.53 17.46 -0.93
C PRO A 412 19.39 16.77 0.14
N PHE A 413 20.56 17.33 0.49
CA PHE A 413 21.45 16.79 1.51
C PHE A 413 21.32 17.49 2.86
N GLY A 414 20.48 18.54 2.98
CA GLY A 414 20.28 19.27 4.24
C GLY A 414 21.58 19.89 4.78
N GLY A 415 22.38 20.49 3.91
CA GLY A 415 23.69 21.05 4.25
C GLY A 415 23.62 22.18 5.29
N ALA A 416 22.48 22.88 5.38
CA ALA A 416 22.22 23.92 6.37
C ALA A 416 21.61 23.40 7.69
N GLU A 417 21.28 22.10 7.79
CA GLU A 417 20.62 21.55 8.98
C GLU A 417 21.52 21.66 10.23
N THR A 418 20.94 22.16 11.32
CA THR A 418 21.64 22.39 12.59
C THR A 418 20.99 21.65 13.75
N ASN A 419 19.77 21.11 13.58
CA ASN A 419 19.11 20.26 14.57
C ASN A 419 19.70 18.85 14.52
N ASP A 420 20.62 18.55 15.44
CA ASP A 420 21.27 17.25 15.62
C ASP A 420 20.44 16.25 16.46
N GLY A 421 19.25 16.67 16.90
CA GLY A 421 18.40 15.89 17.78
C GLY A 421 19.03 15.50 19.11
N GLY A 422 20.05 16.24 19.56
CA GLY A 422 20.83 15.95 20.76
C GLY A 422 21.89 14.85 20.56
N ILE A 423 22.18 14.46 19.30
CA ILE A 423 23.21 13.48 18.95
C ILE A 423 24.17 14.14 17.93
N PRO A 424 25.29 14.73 18.40
CA PRO A 424 26.15 15.55 17.54
C PRO A 424 26.69 14.87 16.29
N VAL A 425 26.87 13.54 16.32
CA VAL A 425 27.39 12.78 15.16
C VAL A 425 26.44 12.76 13.96
N THR A 426 25.18 13.15 14.14
CA THR A 426 24.14 13.19 13.10
C THR A 426 24.26 14.40 12.16
N ILE A 427 25.06 15.41 12.55
CA ILE A 427 25.42 16.56 11.73
C ILE A 427 26.94 16.61 11.44
N PRO A 428 27.39 17.08 10.26
CA PRO A 428 26.55 17.41 9.09
C PRO A 428 25.82 16.15 8.58
N MET A 429 24.63 16.35 8.00
CA MET A 429 23.75 15.25 7.61
C MET A 429 24.40 14.27 6.63
N TYR A 430 25.34 14.75 5.80
CA TYR A 430 26.18 13.97 4.90
C TYR A 430 27.62 14.47 4.96
N ARG A 431 28.57 13.55 5.12
CA ARG A 431 30.00 13.82 4.97
C ARG A 431 30.42 13.64 3.52
N VAL A 432 31.44 14.34 3.06
CA VAL A 432 31.89 14.24 1.66
C VAL A 432 33.13 13.37 1.56
N ALA A 433 33.10 12.35 0.71
CA ALA A 433 34.25 11.57 0.30
C ALA A 433 34.64 11.90 -1.14
N THR A 434 35.95 11.93 -1.40
CA THR A 434 36.51 12.11 -2.74
C THR A 434 37.08 10.79 -3.22
N VAL A 435 36.70 10.34 -4.41
CA VAL A 435 37.24 9.11 -5.01
C VAL A 435 38.75 9.23 -5.19
N GLY A 436 39.52 8.30 -4.63
CA GLY A 436 40.98 8.33 -4.60
C GLY A 436 41.58 9.41 -3.69
N GLY A 437 40.74 10.10 -2.91
CA GLY A 437 41.14 11.17 -1.99
C GLY A 437 41.56 10.65 -0.62
N ALA A 438 41.65 11.55 0.37
CA ALA A 438 41.93 11.19 1.75
C ALA A 438 40.77 10.40 2.37
N VAL A 439 41.05 9.72 3.49
CA VAL A 439 40.04 9.03 4.31
C VAL A 439 39.00 10.03 4.83
N THR A 440 37.72 9.67 4.70
CA THR A 440 36.62 10.39 5.34
C THR A 440 36.24 9.68 6.64
N GLN A 441 36.35 10.36 7.78
CA GLN A 441 35.92 9.80 9.06
C GLN A 441 34.43 10.05 9.29
N THR A 442 33.71 9.02 9.75
CA THR A 442 32.27 9.06 10.04
C THR A 442 31.98 8.33 11.33
N CYS A 443 31.00 8.76 12.12
CA CYS A 443 30.68 8.13 13.40
C CYS A 443 29.19 7.78 13.48
N VAL A 444 28.89 6.70 14.20
CA VAL A 444 27.55 6.23 14.54
C VAL A 444 27.37 6.26 16.06
N SER A 445 26.13 6.39 16.51
CA SER A 445 25.74 6.42 17.92
C SER A 445 24.43 5.66 18.12
N ASN A 446 24.29 5.04 19.29
CA ASN A 446 23.10 4.32 19.74
C ASN A 446 22.39 5.07 20.88
N ASP A 447 22.68 6.36 21.08
CA ASP A 447 22.08 7.18 22.14
C ASP A 447 20.55 7.32 22.00
N ALA A 448 20.00 7.12 20.80
CA ALA A 448 18.55 7.06 20.55
C ALA A 448 17.97 5.63 20.57
N GLY A 449 18.80 4.62 20.84
CA GLY A 449 18.51 3.20 20.68
C GLY A 449 19.25 2.60 19.47
N THR A 450 18.92 1.35 19.12
CA THR A 450 19.63 0.55 18.10
C THR A 450 18.72 0.14 16.93
N GLY A 451 19.33 -0.34 15.85
CA GLY A 451 18.64 -0.80 14.64
C GLY A 451 18.32 0.34 13.67
N ASN A 452 17.18 1.00 13.88
CA ASN A 452 16.63 2.00 12.97
C ASN A 452 16.50 3.39 13.63
N LYS A 453 17.32 3.68 14.65
CA LYS A 453 17.24 4.90 15.45
C LYS A 453 18.19 5.99 14.95
N LEU A 454 17.91 7.22 15.38
CA LEU A 454 18.73 8.38 15.06
C LEU A 454 20.18 8.14 15.50
N GLY A 455 21.12 8.28 14.56
CA GLY A 455 22.55 8.13 14.82
C GLY A 455 23.09 6.73 14.49
N ASN A 456 22.24 5.71 14.30
CA ASN A 456 22.72 4.37 13.94
C ASN A 456 23.35 4.32 12.55
N PHE A 457 22.99 5.27 11.67
CA PHE A 457 23.58 5.44 10.35
C PHE A 457 24.31 6.76 10.23
N SER A 458 25.48 6.72 9.60
CA SER A 458 26.27 7.88 9.20
C SER A 458 26.31 7.95 7.68
N TYR A 459 25.94 9.08 7.09
CA TYR A 459 25.82 9.20 5.64
C TYR A 459 27.05 9.85 5.02
N VAL A 460 27.60 9.21 3.99
CA VAL A 460 28.75 9.72 3.22
C VAL A 460 28.39 9.86 1.75
N ARG A 461 28.45 11.06 1.20
CA ARG A 461 28.23 11.32 -0.23
C ARG A 461 29.55 11.35 -1.00
N PHE A 462 29.54 10.84 -2.23
CA PHE A 462 30.68 10.93 -3.15
C PHE A 462 30.20 10.97 -4.61
N SER A 463 31.05 11.45 -5.51
CA SER A 463 30.79 11.46 -6.95
C SER A 463 31.68 10.44 -7.65
N ALA A 464 31.06 9.48 -8.34
CA ALA A 464 31.73 8.55 -9.23
C ALA A 464 31.99 9.24 -10.58
N PRO A 465 33.26 9.46 -10.99
CA PRO A 465 33.55 10.24 -12.20
C PRO A 465 33.23 9.51 -13.52
N ALA A 466 33.09 8.18 -13.53
CA ALA A 466 32.93 7.41 -14.75
C ALA A 466 32.22 6.07 -14.49
N ASN A 467 31.73 5.42 -15.55
CA ASN A 467 31.23 4.06 -15.45
C ASN A 467 32.40 3.07 -15.25
N ARG A 468 32.56 2.54 -14.03
CA ARG A 468 33.60 1.55 -13.69
C ARG A 468 33.34 0.90 -12.32
N SER A 469 34.23 -0.01 -11.95
CA SER A 469 34.27 -0.57 -10.60
C SER A 469 34.95 0.38 -9.62
N TYR A 470 34.34 0.50 -8.45
CA TYR A 470 34.84 1.25 -7.30
C TYR A 470 35.01 0.32 -6.12
N GLN A 471 36.12 0.44 -5.40
CA GLN A 471 36.36 -0.24 -4.14
C GLN A 471 35.99 0.70 -2.99
N ILE A 472 35.08 0.27 -2.13
CA ILE A 472 34.66 0.99 -0.93
C ILE A 472 35.17 0.24 0.29
N VAL A 473 35.93 0.89 1.15
CA VAL A 473 36.46 0.31 2.38
C VAL A 473 35.90 1.10 3.55
N VAL A 474 35.26 0.40 4.49
CA VAL A 474 34.86 0.92 5.79
C VAL A 474 35.58 0.10 6.85
N ASN A 475 36.40 0.75 7.69
CA ASN A 475 37.16 0.08 8.74
C ASN A 475 37.38 0.98 9.97
N GLY A 476 38.03 0.47 11.01
CA GLY A 476 38.23 1.17 12.27
C GLY A 476 37.19 0.79 13.31
N GLY A 477 36.92 1.69 14.25
CA GLY A 477 36.05 1.43 15.40
C GLY A 477 36.77 0.74 16.58
N PRO A 478 36.14 0.74 17.78
CA PRO A 478 36.63 0.01 18.94
C PRO A 478 36.60 -1.52 18.73
N PRO A 479 37.34 -2.30 19.55
CA PRO A 479 37.26 -3.76 19.51
C PRO A 479 35.81 -4.27 19.61
N GLY A 480 35.42 -5.16 18.69
CA GLY A 480 34.05 -5.70 18.59
C GLY A 480 33.16 -5.01 17.56
N SER A 481 33.59 -3.89 17.00
CA SER A 481 32.88 -3.23 15.89
C SER A 481 32.85 -4.13 14.65
N ASN A 482 31.73 -4.08 13.94
CA ASN A 482 31.48 -4.75 12.68
C ASN A 482 30.89 -3.73 11.68
N PRO A 483 31.74 -2.85 11.11
CA PRO A 483 31.27 -1.83 10.18
C PRO A 483 30.72 -2.45 8.89
N ASP A 484 29.60 -1.90 8.42
CA ASP A 484 29.04 -2.20 7.12
C ASP A 484 28.42 -0.95 6.47
N PHE A 485 28.00 -1.05 5.21
CA PHE A 485 27.39 0.08 4.52
C PHE A 485 26.38 -0.33 3.45
N ASP A 486 25.34 0.48 3.25
CA ASP A 486 24.50 0.41 2.05
C ASP A 486 24.87 1.52 1.07
N ILE A 487 24.58 1.32 -0.22
CA ILE A 487 24.83 2.32 -1.27
C ILE A 487 23.51 2.73 -1.92
N PHE A 488 23.30 4.03 -2.10
CA PHE A 488 22.07 4.58 -2.68
C PHE A 488 22.33 5.48 -3.88
N ARG A 489 21.48 5.32 -4.90
CA ARG A 489 21.19 6.30 -5.95
C ARG A 489 19.86 5.94 -6.60
N GLY A 490 18.83 6.75 -6.37
CA GLY A 490 17.47 6.43 -6.81
C GLY A 490 16.92 5.13 -6.22
N GLY A 491 17.39 4.75 -5.02
CA GLY A 491 17.11 3.49 -4.36
C GLY A 491 18.39 2.78 -3.89
N LEU A 492 18.21 1.73 -3.09
CA LEU A 492 19.30 0.84 -2.67
C LEU A 492 19.93 0.13 -3.88
N ILE A 493 21.25 0.17 -3.95
CA ILE A 493 22.04 -0.58 -4.93
C ILE A 493 22.49 -1.88 -4.30
N ALA A 494 21.99 -3.00 -4.83
CA ALA A 494 22.41 -4.32 -4.39
C ALA A 494 23.92 -4.52 -4.58
N ARG A 495 24.58 -5.02 -3.55
CA ARG A 495 26.01 -5.38 -3.57
C ARG A 495 26.23 -6.75 -2.94
N THR A 496 27.26 -7.46 -3.39
CA THR A 496 27.72 -8.74 -2.80
C THR A 496 29.08 -8.62 -2.14
N GLY A 497 29.61 -7.40 -2.05
CA GLY A 497 30.93 -7.11 -1.51
C GLY A 497 31.26 -5.63 -1.62
N ASN A 498 32.54 -5.33 -1.42
CA ASN A 498 33.05 -3.96 -1.31
C ASN A 498 33.47 -3.36 -2.64
N THR A 499 33.56 -4.17 -3.69
CA THR A 499 33.74 -3.72 -5.08
C THR A 499 32.38 -3.61 -5.76
N VAL A 500 32.05 -2.44 -6.29
CA VAL A 500 30.76 -2.19 -6.94
C VAL A 500 30.93 -1.48 -8.28
N SER A 501 30.20 -1.93 -9.30
CA SER A 501 30.17 -1.26 -10.61
C SER A 501 29.14 -0.13 -10.57
N LEU A 502 29.62 1.11 -10.68
CA LEU A 502 28.79 2.31 -10.61
C LEU A 502 28.91 3.09 -11.91
N SER A 503 27.79 3.63 -12.38
CA SER A 503 27.78 4.63 -13.46
C SER A 503 28.26 5.99 -12.95
N ALA A 504 28.62 6.92 -13.84
CA ALA A 504 28.98 8.27 -13.43
C ALA A 504 27.81 8.97 -12.70
N GLY A 505 28.10 9.68 -11.61
CA GLY A 505 27.11 10.44 -10.84
C GLY A 505 27.35 10.42 -9.34
N GLU A 506 26.44 11.04 -8.59
CA GLU A 506 26.49 11.08 -7.13
C GLU A 506 25.84 9.85 -6.50
N TYR A 507 26.43 9.42 -5.38
CA TYR A 507 26.00 8.29 -4.57
C TYR A 507 26.10 8.62 -3.09
N VAL A 508 25.32 7.91 -2.28
CA VAL A 508 25.36 7.97 -0.81
C VAL A 508 25.71 6.60 -0.26
N LEU A 509 26.60 6.56 0.72
CA LEU A 509 26.81 5.44 1.60
C LEU A 509 26.05 5.67 2.91
N ALA A 510 25.27 4.70 3.38
CA ALA A 510 24.74 4.67 4.74
C ALA A 510 25.60 3.71 5.56
N VAL A 511 26.55 4.24 6.32
CA VAL A 511 27.51 3.48 7.12
C VAL A 511 26.90 3.16 8.48
N THR A 512 27.00 1.91 8.91
CA THR A 512 26.45 1.42 10.19
C THR A 512 27.45 0.50 10.91
N ASP A 513 27.20 0.24 12.18
CA ASP A 513 27.83 -0.85 12.92
C ASP A 513 26.82 -2.00 13.14
N LEU A 514 27.08 -3.18 12.58
CA LEU A 514 26.18 -4.33 12.72
C LEU A 514 26.20 -4.93 14.14
N SER A 515 27.20 -4.59 14.95
CA SER A 515 27.29 -4.98 16.36
C SER A 515 26.56 -3.99 17.30
N SER A 516 25.96 -2.91 16.76
CA SER A 516 25.28 -1.86 17.53
C SER A 516 26.18 -1.19 18.59
N LEU A 517 27.43 -0.89 18.23
CA LEU A 517 28.38 -0.14 19.05
C LEU A 517 28.49 1.32 18.59
N ASP A 518 28.76 2.21 19.53
CA ASP A 518 29.17 3.58 19.24
C ASP A 518 30.60 3.54 18.69
N ALA A 519 30.77 4.01 17.45
CA ALA A 519 32.01 3.83 16.72
C ALA A 519 32.25 4.96 15.73
N CYS A 520 33.54 5.25 15.50
CA CYS A 520 33.99 6.07 14.38
C CYS A 520 34.78 5.21 13.39
N PHE A 521 34.38 5.27 12.13
CA PHE A 521 34.93 4.52 11.02
C PHE A 521 35.62 5.42 10.01
N ASN A 522 36.58 4.84 9.32
CA ASN A 522 37.29 5.40 8.19
C ASN A 522 36.64 4.88 6.91
N VAL A 523 36.20 5.79 6.05
CA VAL A 523 35.62 5.48 4.74
C VAL A 523 36.60 5.88 3.65
N TYR A 524 36.89 4.96 2.75
CA TYR A 524 37.75 5.18 1.58
C TYR A 524 37.08 4.65 0.32
N VAL A 525 37.04 5.47 -0.73
CA VAL A 525 36.49 5.09 -2.04
C VAL A 525 37.60 5.22 -3.07
N SER A 526 37.96 4.14 -3.75
CA SER A 526 38.98 4.15 -4.81
C SER A 526 38.48 3.53 -6.10
N ILE A 527 39.21 3.82 -7.17
CA ILE A 527 39.04 3.17 -8.47
C ILE A 527 39.72 1.81 -8.41
N GLN A 528 39.09 0.79 -8.99
CA GLN A 528 39.74 -0.50 -9.25
C GLN A 528 40.35 -0.54 -10.64
#